data_AF-A0A3D8K356-F1
#
_entry.id   AF-A0A3D8K356-F1
#
_cell.length_a   1.000
_cell.length_b   1.000
_cell.length_c   1.000
_cell.angle_alpha   90.00
_cell.angle_beta   90.00
_cell.angle_gamma   90.00
#
_symmetry.space_group_name_H-M   'P 1'
#
loop_
_entity.id
_entity.type
_entity.pdbx_description
1 polymer ?
#
loop_
_entity_poly.entity_id
_entity_poly.type
_entity_poly.pdbx_seq_one_letter_code
_entity_poly.pdbx_strand_id
1 'polypeptide(L)'
;MEPWPNNEKNLDLLGLWSGLLVQLLYTARECTQPDAIRRLRAFGVRNPNTVARNLLGEYAKAHDFAVASGFKLPQSEIERLMHEQGLRDDLSEDFRALAQQYQQLSAAMWPRCGSPQFRWVSRKAQVHFARANALGQES
;
A
#
# COMPACT_ATOMS: atom_id res chain seq x y z
N MET A 1 -23.70 4.82 -12.49
CA MET A 1 -22.65 4.16 -11.70
C MET A 1 -23.02 2.69 -11.68
N GLU A 2 -22.43 1.88 -12.58
CA GLU A 2 -22.85 0.48 -12.69
C GLU A 2 -22.36 -0.36 -11.50
N PRO A 3 -23.25 -1.15 -10.86
CA PRO A 3 -22.87 -2.05 -9.78
C PRO A 3 -21.87 -3.10 -10.28
N TRP A 4 -20.94 -3.49 -9.41
CA TRP A 4 -19.93 -4.52 -9.69
C TRP A 4 -20.62 -5.88 -9.92
N PRO A 5 -20.29 -6.64 -10.99
CA PRO A 5 -20.88 -7.97 -11.21
C PRO A 5 -20.16 -9.04 -10.38
N ASN A 6 -20.95 -9.99 -9.84
CA ASN A 6 -20.58 -11.18 -9.05
C ASN A 6 -19.95 -10.94 -7.66
N ASN A 7 -20.62 -11.47 -6.63
CA ASN A 7 -20.23 -11.37 -5.21
C ASN A 7 -18.80 -11.86 -4.92
N GLU A 8 -18.30 -12.88 -5.62
CA GLU A 8 -16.95 -13.44 -5.40
C GLU A 8 -15.84 -12.48 -5.83
N LYS A 9 -15.95 -11.88 -7.02
CA LYS A 9 -14.97 -10.88 -7.49
C LYS A 9 -14.97 -9.61 -6.61
N ASN A 10 -16.10 -9.31 -5.99
CA ASN A 10 -16.22 -8.21 -5.05
C ASN A 10 -15.53 -8.53 -3.72
N LEU A 11 -15.68 -9.76 -3.20
CA LEU A 11 -14.95 -10.23 -2.01
C LEU A 11 -13.43 -10.23 -2.24
N ASP A 12 -12.97 -10.68 -3.41
CA ASP A 12 -11.55 -10.63 -3.78
C ASP A 12 -11.02 -9.20 -3.81
N LEU A 13 -11.78 -8.27 -4.42
CA LEU A 13 -11.41 -6.86 -4.49
C LEU A 13 -11.35 -6.22 -3.09
N LEU A 14 -12.32 -6.53 -2.22
CA LEU A 14 -12.33 -6.06 -0.83
C LEU A 14 -11.15 -6.62 -0.04
N GLY A 15 -10.80 -7.89 -0.23
CA GLY A 15 -9.61 -8.51 0.36
C GLY A 15 -8.31 -7.82 -0.07
N LEU A 16 -8.19 -7.46 -1.35
CA LEU A 16 -7.05 -6.72 -1.88
C LEU A 16 -6.96 -5.30 -1.31
N TRP A 17 -8.10 -4.61 -1.13
CA TRP A 17 -8.11 -3.32 -0.43
C TRP A 17 -7.67 -3.45 1.02
N SER A 18 -8.14 -4.47 1.76
CA SER A 18 -7.68 -4.76 3.12
C SER A 18 -6.16 -4.94 3.15
N GLY A 19 -5.64 -5.83 2.28
CA GLY A 19 -4.22 -6.13 2.20
C GLY A 19 -3.38 -4.88 1.94
N LEU A 20 -3.82 -4.03 1.01
CA LEU A 20 -3.17 -2.76 0.72
C LEU A 20 -3.19 -1.79 1.92
N LEU A 21 -4.34 -1.63 2.58
CA LEU A 21 -4.49 -0.72 3.72
C LEU A 21 -3.62 -1.14 4.90
N VAL A 22 -3.61 -2.44 5.21
CA VAL A 22 -2.75 -3.03 6.24
C VAL A 22 -1.27 -2.80 5.90
N GLN A 23 -0.86 -3.11 4.67
CA GLN A 23 0.53 -2.94 4.24
C GLN A 23 0.95 -1.46 4.26
N LEU A 24 0.08 -0.52 3.89
CA LEU A 24 0.38 0.92 3.93
C LEU A 24 0.63 1.40 5.36
N LEU A 25 -0.20 1.02 6.33
CA LEU A 25 0.01 1.37 7.73
C LEU A 25 1.27 0.71 8.28
N TYR A 26 1.47 -0.57 7.97
CA TYR A 26 2.66 -1.31 8.38
C TYR A 26 3.94 -0.63 7.89
N THR A 27 4.07 -0.40 6.58
CA THR A 27 5.27 0.22 6.00
C THR A 27 5.43 1.67 6.45
N ALA A 28 4.34 2.41 6.71
CA ALA A 28 4.42 3.75 7.28
C ALA A 28 5.03 3.73 8.69
N ARG A 29 4.65 2.75 9.51
CA ARG A 29 5.22 2.52 10.85
C ARG A 29 6.66 2.06 10.79
N GLU A 30 7.02 1.18 9.86
CA GLU A 30 8.41 0.74 9.70
C GLU A 30 9.31 1.91 9.29
N CYS A 31 8.83 2.81 8.42
CA CYS A 31 9.57 4.03 8.04
C CYS A 31 9.87 4.98 9.20
N THR A 32 9.22 4.85 10.36
CA THR A 32 9.50 5.67 11.55
C THR A 32 10.45 5.00 12.54
N GLN A 33 10.85 3.75 12.30
CA GLN A 33 11.81 3.07 13.16
C GLN A 33 13.22 3.65 12.98
N PRO A 34 14.04 3.72 14.06
CA PRO A 34 15.38 4.31 13.99
C PRO A 34 16.28 3.71 12.90
N ASP A 35 16.21 2.39 12.70
CA ASP A 35 17.01 1.70 11.70
C ASP A 35 16.56 2.01 10.27
N ALA A 36 15.25 2.04 10.02
CA ALA A 36 14.70 2.47 8.75
C ALA A 36 15.05 3.93 8.44
N ILE A 37 14.99 4.83 9.43
CA ILE A 37 15.40 6.24 9.29
C ILE A 37 16.86 6.34 8.87
N ARG A 38 17.75 5.56 9.51
CA ARG A 38 19.18 5.51 9.17
C ARG A 38 19.40 5.03 7.74
N ARG A 39 18.74 3.95 7.32
CA ARG A 39 18.79 3.43 5.95
C ARG A 39 18.29 4.48 4.95
N LEU A 40 17.08 5.04 5.15
CA LEU A 40 16.51 6.07 4.29
C LEU A 40 17.45 7.28 4.10
N ARG A 41 18.13 7.72 5.17
CA ARG A 41 19.13 8.80 5.07
C ARG A 41 20.36 8.40 4.25
N ALA A 42 20.85 7.17 4.41
CA ALA A 42 21.97 6.66 3.60
C ALA A 42 21.64 6.71 2.09
N PHE A 43 20.39 6.46 1.72
CA PHE A 43 19.89 6.57 0.34
C PHE A 43 19.57 8.00 -0.12
N GLY A 44 19.95 9.03 0.64
CA GLY A 44 19.76 10.43 0.26
C GLY A 44 18.36 10.99 0.53
N VAL A 45 17.51 10.29 1.29
CA VAL A 45 16.23 10.85 1.75
C VAL A 45 16.51 11.92 2.81
N ARG A 46 16.39 13.18 2.41
CA ARG A 46 16.63 14.35 3.27
C ARG A 46 15.73 14.39 4.51
N ASN A 47 14.47 13.95 4.36
CA ASN A 47 13.51 13.91 5.46
C ASN A 47 12.74 12.57 5.48
N PRO A 48 13.25 11.56 6.20
CA PRO A 48 12.60 10.23 6.30
C PRO A 48 11.16 10.29 6.81
N ASN A 49 10.83 11.23 7.69
CA ASN A 49 9.46 11.41 8.20
C ASN A 49 8.46 11.79 7.09
N THR A 50 8.94 12.42 6.01
CA THR A 50 8.11 12.70 4.83
C THR A 50 7.70 11.41 4.12
N VAL A 51 8.51 10.35 4.18
CA VAL A 51 8.17 9.05 3.58
C VAL A 51 6.98 8.43 4.33
N ALA A 52 7.06 8.34 5.65
CA ALA A 52 5.95 7.87 6.49
C ALA A 52 4.69 8.72 6.31
N ARG A 53 4.81 10.06 6.31
CA ARG A 53 3.68 10.97 6.08
C ARG A 53 3.03 10.76 4.72
N ASN A 54 3.84 10.57 3.67
CA ASN A 54 3.31 10.30 2.33
C ASN A 54 2.55 8.97 2.29
N LEU A 55 3.06 7.93 2.95
CA LEU A 55 2.36 6.64 3.06
C LEU A 55 1.03 6.76 3.82
N LEU A 56 0.97 7.57 4.88
CA LEU A 56 -0.30 7.86 5.58
C LEU A 56 -1.30 8.65 4.71
N GLY A 57 -0.80 9.59 3.90
CA GLY A 57 -1.65 10.27 2.91
C GLY A 57 -2.15 9.32 1.81
N GLU A 58 -1.35 8.34 1.43
CA GLU A 58 -1.76 7.26 0.52
C GLU A 58 -2.79 6.34 1.17
N TYR A 59 -2.64 6.01 2.45
CA TYR A 59 -3.60 5.23 3.23
C TYR A 59 -4.97 5.89 3.24
N ALA A 60 -5.06 7.17 3.61
CA ALA A 60 -6.34 7.89 3.64
C ALA A 60 -7.03 7.85 2.27
N LYS A 61 -6.27 8.08 1.19
CA LYS A 61 -6.81 8.04 -0.18
C LYS A 61 -7.21 6.63 -0.63
N ALA A 62 -6.43 5.61 -0.28
CA ALA A 62 -6.79 4.21 -0.55
C ALA A 62 -8.07 3.83 0.21
N HIS A 63 -8.22 4.29 1.45
CA HIS A 63 -9.38 4.03 2.29
C HIS A 63 -10.64 4.66 1.67
N ASP A 64 -10.57 5.92 1.21
CA ASP A 64 -11.68 6.56 0.50
C ASP A 64 -12.13 5.78 -0.75
N PHE A 65 -11.17 5.24 -1.51
CA PHE A 65 -11.46 4.40 -2.68
C PHE A 65 -12.04 3.03 -2.31
N ALA A 66 -11.55 2.42 -1.24
CA ALA A 66 -12.08 1.17 -0.73
C ALA A 66 -13.54 1.36 -0.26
N VAL A 67 -13.82 2.39 0.54
CA VAL A 67 -15.17 2.71 1.03
C VAL A 67 -16.12 2.97 -0.14
N ALA A 68 -15.69 3.75 -1.14
CA ALA A 68 -16.49 3.98 -2.36
C ALA A 68 -16.77 2.68 -3.16
N SER A 69 -15.97 1.63 -2.95
CA SER A 69 -16.15 0.32 -3.56
C SER A 69 -16.96 -0.66 -2.70
N GLY A 70 -17.43 -0.24 -1.51
CA GLY A 70 -18.24 -1.05 -0.59
C GLY A 70 -17.49 -1.65 0.60
N PHE A 71 -16.24 -1.23 0.84
CA PHE A 71 -15.45 -1.66 1.98
C PHE A 71 -16.03 -1.15 3.31
N LYS A 72 -16.00 -2.01 4.34
CA LYS A 72 -16.61 -1.74 5.65
C LYS A 72 -15.74 -2.11 6.85
N LEU A 73 -14.50 -2.57 6.63
CA LEU A 73 -13.66 -2.98 7.76
C LEU A 73 -13.34 -1.75 8.63
N PRO A 74 -13.54 -1.85 9.96
CA PRO A 74 -13.24 -0.75 10.86
C PRO A 74 -11.73 -0.56 11.00
N GLN A 75 -11.32 0.68 11.29
CA GLN A 75 -9.92 1.05 11.50
C GLN A 75 -9.19 0.13 12.50
N SER A 76 -9.83 -0.22 13.61
CA SER A 76 -9.27 -1.09 14.65
C SER A 76 -8.92 -2.50 14.14
N GLU A 77 -9.67 -2.99 13.15
CA GLU A 77 -9.42 -4.30 12.55
C GLU A 77 -8.22 -4.23 11.58
N ILE A 78 -8.09 -3.14 10.83
CA ILE A 78 -6.91 -2.90 9.98
C ILE A 78 -5.65 -2.79 10.86
N GLU A 79 -5.74 -2.09 12.00
CA GLU A 79 -4.64 -1.99 12.96
C GLU A 79 -4.30 -3.35 13.57
N ARG A 80 -5.30 -4.15 13.97
CA ARG A 80 -5.09 -5.53 14.46
C ARG A 80 -4.34 -6.36 13.42
N LEU A 81 -4.80 -6.37 12.17
CA LEU A 81 -4.18 -7.11 11.07
C LEU A 81 -2.75 -6.60 10.76
N MET A 82 -2.50 -5.30 10.89
CA MET A 82 -1.17 -4.71 10.75
C MET A 82 -0.23 -5.23 11.84
N HIS A 83 -0.70 -5.35 13.09
CA HIS A 83 0.09 -5.92 14.18
C HIS A 83 0.39 -7.42 13.98
N GLU A 84 -0.47 -8.14 13.27
CA GLU A 84 -0.32 -9.58 12.99
C GLU A 84 0.66 -9.90 11.84
N GLN A 85 1.04 -8.91 11.01
CA GLN A 85 1.98 -9.15 9.91
C GLN A 85 3.39 -9.54 10.35
N GLY A 86 3.71 -9.37 11.64
CA GLY A 86 5.05 -9.58 12.19
C GLY A 86 6.03 -8.49 11.78
N LEU A 87 7.15 -8.36 12.49
CA LEU A 87 8.22 -7.42 12.13
C LEU A 87 9.04 -8.00 10.98
N ARG A 88 9.32 -7.17 9.99
CA ARG A 88 10.23 -7.44 8.87
C ARG A 88 11.39 -6.46 8.96
N ASP A 89 12.61 -6.99 8.91
CA ASP A 89 13.83 -6.19 9.07
C ASP A 89 14.32 -5.55 7.77
N ASP A 90 13.58 -5.68 6.66
CA ASP A 90 13.95 -5.11 5.36
C ASP A 90 12.88 -4.17 4.77
N LEU A 91 13.20 -2.88 4.80
CA LEU A 91 12.40 -1.83 4.19
C LEU A 91 12.28 -1.98 2.66
N SER A 92 13.26 -2.59 1.99
CA SER A 92 13.19 -2.86 0.55
C SER A 92 12.07 -3.85 0.22
N GLU A 93 11.92 -4.89 1.05
CA GLU A 93 10.85 -5.89 0.95
C GLU A 93 9.48 -5.29 1.23
N ASP A 94 9.38 -4.35 2.17
CA ASP A 94 8.13 -3.66 2.47
C ASP A 94 7.63 -2.82 1.28
N PHE A 95 8.52 -2.05 0.64
CA PHE A 95 8.17 -1.33 -0.57
C PHE A 95 7.85 -2.27 -1.74
N ARG A 96 8.50 -3.44 -1.82
CA ARG A 96 8.20 -4.47 -2.82
C ARG A 96 6.81 -5.07 -2.59
N ALA A 97 6.47 -5.38 -1.33
CA ALA A 97 5.15 -5.87 -0.95
C ALA A 97 4.05 -4.84 -1.27
N LEU A 98 4.28 -3.55 -0.99
CA LEU A 98 3.38 -2.48 -1.42
C LEU A 98 3.17 -2.46 -2.94
N ALA A 99 4.26 -2.53 -3.70
CA ALA A 99 4.19 -2.54 -5.16
C ALA A 99 3.35 -3.72 -5.67
N GLN A 100 3.55 -4.91 -5.11
CA GLN A 100 2.79 -6.13 -5.44
C GLN A 100 1.31 -5.99 -5.10
N GLN A 101 0.96 -5.46 -3.92
CA GLN A 101 -0.44 -5.21 -3.52
C GLN A 101 -1.12 -4.26 -4.49
N TYR A 102 -0.47 -3.15 -4.87
CA TYR A 102 -1.01 -2.23 -5.87
C TYR A 102 -1.16 -2.89 -7.26
N GLN A 103 -0.25 -3.78 -7.66
CA GLN A 103 -0.35 -4.51 -8.95
C GLN A 103 -1.49 -5.53 -8.96
N GLN A 104 -1.66 -6.29 -7.88
CA GLN A 104 -2.77 -7.22 -7.75
C GLN A 104 -4.11 -6.48 -7.77
N LEU A 105 -4.19 -5.35 -7.06
CA LEU A 105 -5.37 -4.50 -7.05
C LEU A 105 -5.67 -3.91 -8.43
N SER A 106 -4.66 -3.39 -9.15
CA SER A 106 -4.90 -2.86 -10.49
C SER A 106 -5.36 -3.95 -11.47
N ALA A 107 -4.80 -5.16 -11.38
CA ALA A 107 -5.23 -6.29 -12.18
C ALA A 107 -6.68 -6.68 -11.92
N ALA A 108 -7.09 -6.73 -10.65
CA ALA A 108 -8.47 -7.04 -10.25
C ALA A 108 -9.49 -5.96 -10.68
N MET A 109 -9.04 -4.72 -10.90
CA MET A 109 -9.89 -3.63 -11.39
C MET A 109 -10.17 -3.69 -12.89
N TRP A 110 -9.57 -4.61 -13.66
CA TRP A 110 -9.87 -4.78 -15.09
C TRP A 110 -11.31 -5.31 -15.29
N PRO A 111 -12.13 -4.78 -16.24
CA PRO A 111 -11.79 -3.84 -17.32
C PRO A 111 -11.99 -2.35 -17.01
N ARG A 112 -12.16 -1.92 -15.74
CA ARG A 112 -12.38 -0.51 -15.35
C ARG A 112 -11.11 0.35 -15.38
N CYS A 113 -10.21 0.09 -16.33
CA CYS A 113 -8.89 0.71 -16.45
C CYS A 113 -8.91 2.22 -16.77
N GLY A 114 -10.06 2.75 -17.21
CA GLY A 114 -10.25 4.18 -17.47
C GLY A 114 -10.50 5.03 -16.23
N SER A 115 -10.72 4.43 -15.06
CA SER A 115 -11.13 5.16 -13.86
C SER A 115 -9.96 5.94 -13.21
N PRO A 116 -10.22 7.10 -12.56
CA PRO A 116 -9.21 7.80 -11.76
C PRO A 116 -8.59 6.91 -10.68
N GLN A 117 -9.37 6.01 -10.09
CA GLN A 117 -8.87 5.05 -9.10
C GLN A 117 -7.84 4.10 -9.71
N PHE A 118 -8.16 3.48 -10.86
CA PHE A 118 -7.22 2.58 -11.54
C PHE A 118 -5.90 3.27 -11.90
N ARG A 119 -5.96 4.49 -12.46
CA ARG A 119 -4.76 5.26 -12.79
C ARG A 119 -3.92 5.55 -11.56
N TRP A 120 -4.56 5.88 -10.44
CA TRP A 120 -3.88 6.14 -9.18
C TRP A 120 -3.20 4.88 -8.62
N VAL A 121 -3.92 3.76 -8.52
CA VAL A 121 -3.39 2.45 -8.07
C VAL A 121 -2.20 2.02 -8.94
N SER A 122 -2.35 2.06 -10.25
CA SER A 122 -1.29 1.68 -11.20
C SER A 122 -0.04 2.56 -11.08
N ARG A 123 -0.23 3.87 -10.86
CA ARG A 123 0.89 4.79 -10.64
C ARG A 123 1.62 4.49 -9.33
N LYS A 124 0.89 4.14 -8.26
CA LYS A 124 1.48 3.81 -6.95
C LYS A 124 2.28 2.51 -6.99
N ALA A 125 1.82 1.50 -7.73
CA ALA A 125 2.63 0.30 -8.01
C ALA A 125 4.03 0.65 -8.54
N GLN A 126 4.11 1.51 -9.56
CA GLN A 126 5.38 1.93 -10.15
C GLN A 126 6.28 2.69 -9.17
N VAL A 127 5.70 3.59 -8.37
CA VAL A 127 6.45 4.39 -7.39
C VAL A 127 7.08 3.49 -6.31
N HIS A 128 6.32 2.56 -5.76
CA HIS A 128 6.82 1.66 -4.71
C HIS A 128 7.81 0.63 -5.26
N PHE A 129 7.61 0.15 -6.50
CA PHE A 129 8.60 -0.70 -7.17
C PHE A 129 9.94 0.01 -7.37
N ALA A 130 9.91 1.26 -7.85
CA ALA A 130 11.13 2.06 -8.01
C ALA A 130 11.84 2.31 -6.67
N ARG A 131 11.09 2.56 -5.59
CA ARG A 131 11.65 2.70 -4.24
C ARG A 131 12.27 1.39 -3.73
N ALA A 132 11.58 0.27 -3.91
CA ALA A 132 12.10 -1.04 -3.52
C ALA A 132 13.44 -1.34 -4.22
N ASN A 133 13.53 -1.06 -5.52
CA ASN A 133 14.77 -1.26 -6.29
C ASN A 133 15.89 -0.32 -5.84
N ALA A 134 15.57 0.95 -5.56
CA ALA A 134 16.58 1.89 -5.06
C ALA A 134 17.17 1.47 -3.71
N LEU A 135 16.35 0.84 -2.85
CA LEU A 135 16.79 0.33 -1.54
C LEU A 135 17.50 -1.03 -1.63
N GLY A 136 17.11 -1.89 -2.59
CA GLY A 136 17.61 -3.27 -2.72
C GLY A 136 18.93 -3.42 -3.50
N GLN A 137 19.52 -2.35 -4.02
CA GLN A 137 20.79 -2.40 -4.75
C GLN A 137 22.05 -2.44 -3.83
N GLU A 138 21.88 -2.58 -2.52
CA GLU A 138 22.97 -2.67 -1.53
C GLU A 138 23.03 -4.01 -0.76
N SER A 139 22.41 -5.09 -1.26
CA SER A 139 22.63 -6.45 -0.71
C SER A 139 23.77 -7.17 -1.41
#